data_AF-A0A924J2R2-F1
#
_entry.id   AF-A0A924J2R2-F1
#
_cell.length_a   1.000
_cell.length_b   1.000
_cell.length_c   1.000
_cell.angle_alpha   90.00
_cell.angle_beta   90.00
_cell.angle_gamma   90.00
#
_symmetry.space_group_name_H-M   'P 1'
#
loop_
_entity.id
_entity.type
_entity.pdbx_description
1 polymer ?
#
loop_
_entity_poly.entity_id
_entity_poly.type
_entity_poly.pdbx_seq_one_letter_code
_entity_poly.pdbx_strand_id
1 'polypeptide(L)'
;SGLFGAVLGLGLSEAAYMSEIARAGILSVDKRQAEAAEALGMSSGKSMLRIVLPQAMRVIVPPTGNETIAMVKDTSLLIALPLSTELFFQLSAIGSRTYKVFPAAVAASLWYLVITSILMVGQYYLERHFGRGFGQKKPKNKRFARAGGMGGA
;
A
#
# COMPACT_ATOMS: atom_id res chain seq x y z
N SER A 1 -10.38 6.85 -26.45
CA SER A 1 -10.99 6.60 -25.12
C SER A 1 -9.94 6.82 -24.03
N GLY A 2 -9.89 8.01 -23.44
CA GLY A 2 -8.88 8.34 -22.40
C GLY A 2 -8.89 7.40 -21.21
N LEU A 3 -10.07 6.87 -20.85
CA LEU A 3 -10.25 5.89 -19.78
C LEU A 3 -9.42 4.62 -19.99
N PHE A 4 -9.36 4.09 -21.22
CA PHE A 4 -8.60 2.88 -21.50
C PHE A 4 -7.09 3.10 -21.33
N GLY A 5 -6.58 4.24 -21.80
CA GLY A 5 -5.17 4.62 -21.60
C GLY A 5 -4.82 4.84 -20.13
N ALA A 6 -5.72 5.47 -19.37
CA ALA A 6 -5.60 5.63 -17.92
C ALA A 6 -5.53 4.29 -17.19
N VAL A 7 -6.48 3.38 -17.50
CA VAL A 7 -6.55 2.04 -16.90
C VAL A 7 -5.31 1.23 -17.23
N LEU A 8 -4.82 1.26 -18.48
CA LEU A 8 -3.60 0.56 -18.85
C LEU A 8 -2.35 1.16 -18.19
N GLY A 9 -2.20 2.49 -18.22
CA GLY A 9 -1.02 3.16 -17.68
C GLY A 9 -0.87 2.96 -16.18
N LEU A 10 -1.92 3.28 -15.42
CA LEU A 10 -1.90 3.07 -13.97
C LEU A 10 -1.95 1.58 -13.61
N GLY A 11 -2.81 0.81 -14.28
CA GLY A 11 -3.01 -0.61 -13.95
C GLY A 11 -1.76 -1.46 -14.18
N LEU A 12 -0.99 -1.22 -15.24
CA LEU A 12 0.26 -1.95 -15.48
C LEU A 12 1.36 -1.55 -14.49
N SER A 13 1.47 -0.25 -14.18
CA SER A 13 2.41 0.25 -13.17
C SER A 13 2.14 -0.37 -11.80
N GLU A 14 0.86 -0.34 -11.39
CA GLU A 14 0.44 -0.92 -10.12
C GLU A 14 0.60 -2.45 -10.12
N ALA A 15 0.27 -3.15 -11.22
CA ALA A 15 0.44 -4.60 -11.30
C ALA A 15 1.90 -5.02 -11.11
N ALA A 16 2.85 -4.24 -11.66
CA ALA A 16 4.27 -4.48 -11.44
C ALA A 16 4.65 -4.30 -9.97
N TYR A 17 4.20 -3.21 -9.34
CA TYR A 17 4.46 -2.95 -7.93
C TYR A 17 3.84 -4.03 -7.02
N MET A 18 2.61 -4.43 -7.30
CA MET A 18 1.87 -5.41 -6.52
C MET A 18 2.41 -6.83 -6.71
N SER A 19 2.97 -7.15 -7.87
CA SER A 19 3.74 -8.39 -8.10
C SER A 19 4.97 -8.47 -7.19
N GLU A 20 5.68 -7.35 -7.01
CA GLU A 20 6.85 -7.30 -6.14
C GLU A 20 6.47 -7.42 -4.65
N ILE A 21 5.38 -6.78 -4.22
CA ILE A 21 4.82 -6.97 -2.88
C ILE A 21 4.45 -8.44 -2.65
N ALA A 22 3.73 -9.05 -3.59
CA ALA A 22 3.32 -10.44 -3.48
C ALA A 22 4.53 -11.38 -3.39
N ARG A 23 5.54 -11.15 -4.24
CA ARG A 23 6.81 -11.89 -4.25
C ARG A 23 7.55 -11.75 -2.91
N ALA A 24 7.70 -10.52 -2.42
CA ALA A 24 8.36 -10.24 -1.15
C ALA A 24 7.59 -10.87 0.03
N GLY A 25 6.27 -10.82 0.00
CA GLY A 25 5.40 -11.44 1.00
C GLY A 25 5.55 -12.96 1.05
N ILE A 26 5.56 -13.63 -0.11
CA ILE A 26 5.79 -15.08 -0.18
C ILE A 26 7.19 -15.45 0.31
N LEU A 27 8.23 -14.70 -0.09
CA LEU A 27 9.61 -14.94 0.33
C LEU A 27 9.88 -14.64 1.81
N SER A 28 9.01 -13.84 2.46
CA SER A 28 9.12 -13.56 3.89
C SER A 28 8.75 -14.75 4.79
N VAL A 29 8.06 -15.76 4.24
CA VAL A 29 7.67 -16.96 4.97
C VAL A 29 8.89 -17.90 5.10
N ASP A 30 9.12 -18.40 6.32
CA ASP A 30 10.23 -19.32 6.60
C ASP A 30 10.12 -20.59 5.72
N LYS A 31 11.17 -20.89 4.96
CA LYS A 31 11.26 -22.07 4.10
C LYS A 31 11.03 -23.37 4.86
N ARG A 32 11.35 -23.40 6.15
CA ARG A 32 11.11 -24.55 7.04
C ARG A 32 9.63 -24.92 7.14
N GLN A 33 8.72 -23.96 6.95
CA GLN A 33 7.28 -24.24 6.91
C GLN A 33 6.89 -25.10 5.71
N ALA A 34 7.54 -24.87 4.56
CA ALA A 34 7.33 -25.66 3.35
C ALA A 34 7.99 -27.05 3.48
N GLU A 35 9.22 -27.11 3.99
CA GLU A 35 9.94 -28.37 4.26
C GLU A 35 9.21 -29.26 5.27
N ALA A 36 8.64 -28.67 6.33
CA ALA A 36 7.82 -29.40 7.30
C ALA A 36 6.52 -29.94 6.69
N ALA A 37 5.88 -29.17 5.81
CA ALA A 37 4.69 -29.62 5.09
C ALA A 37 5.00 -30.81 4.16
N GLU A 38 6.15 -30.76 3.48
CA GLU A 38 6.63 -31.84 2.63
C GLU A 38 6.94 -33.10 3.45
N ALA A 39 7.58 -32.97 4.61
CA ALA A 39 7.80 -34.08 5.53
C ALA A 39 6.50 -34.73 6.05
N LEU A 40 5.39 -33.97 6.08
CA LEU A 40 4.05 -34.45 6.39
C LEU A 40 3.29 -34.99 5.17
N GLY A 41 3.97 -35.16 4.03
CA GLY A 41 3.39 -35.70 2.79
C GLY A 41 2.48 -34.73 2.05
N MET A 42 2.58 -33.42 2.30
CA MET A 42 1.78 -32.43 1.56
C MET A 42 2.40 -32.13 0.20
N SER A 43 1.57 -32.11 -0.85
CA SER A 43 1.99 -31.62 -2.17
C SER A 43 2.29 -30.11 -2.14
N SER A 44 3.18 -29.65 -3.01
CA SER A 44 3.62 -28.25 -3.05
C SER A 44 2.46 -27.25 -3.18
N GLY A 45 1.44 -27.58 -3.97
CA GLY A 45 0.24 -26.74 -4.10
C GLY A 45 -0.58 -26.67 -2.79
N LYS A 46 -0.70 -27.78 -2.06
CA LYS A 46 -1.40 -27.82 -0.77
C LYS A 46 -0.62 -27.06 0.30
N SER A 47 0.71 -27.18 0.30
CA SER A 47 1.61 -26.42 1.17
C SER A 47 1.50 -24.91 0.89
N MET A 48 1.55 -24.51 -0.39
CA MET A 48 1.38 -23.12 -0.80
C MET A 48 0.05 -22.53 -0.32
N LEU A 49 -1.08 -23.18 -0.62
CA LEU A 49 -2.40 -22.63 -0.33
C LEU A 49 -2.77 -22.65 1.16
N ARG A 50 -2.33 -23.66 1.93
CA ARG A 50 -2.75 -23.84 3.33
C ARG A 50 -1.74 -23.32 4.35
N ILE A 51 -0.47 -23.16 3.99
CA ILE A 51 0.59 -22.79 4.93
C ILE A 51 1.24 -21.48 4.52
N VAL A 52 1.80 -21.41 3.31
CA VAL A 52 2.59 -20.25 2.88
C VAL A 52 1.71 -19.04 2.62
N LEU A 53 0.66 -19.20 1.81
CA LEU A 53 -0.21 -18.10 1.40
C LEU A 53 -0.90 -17.41 2.59
N PRO A 54 -1.52 -18.10 3.56
CA PRO A 54 -2.13 -17.43 4.71
C PRO A 54 -1.13 -16.64 5.57
N GLN A 55 0.13 -17.07 5.62
CA GLN A 55 1.20 -16.35 6.32
C GLN A 55 1.66 -15.13 5.52
N ALA A 56 1.92 -15.31 4.22
CA ALA A 56 2.30 -14.25 3.30
C ALA A 56 1.24 -13.13 3.24
N MET A 57 -0.06 -13.49 3.27
CA MET A 57 -1.15 -12.50 3.22
C MET A 57 -1.12 -11.51 4.40
N ARG A 58 -0.64 -11.92 5.58
CA ARG A 58 -0.48 -11.00 6.72
C ARG A 58 0.58 -9.92 6.48
N VAL A 59 1.47 -10.15 5.51
CA VAL A 59 2.55 -9.23 5.11
C VAL A 59 2.18 -8.46 3.85
N ILE A 60 1.47 -9.09 2.91
CA ILE A 60 1.03 -8.48 1.63
C ILE A 60 -0.09 -7.47 1.85
N VAL A 61 -1.07 -7.80 2.69
CA VAL A 61 -2.32 -7.02 2.78
C VAL A 61 -2.12 -5.59 3.31
N PRO A 62 -1.34 -5.34 4.39
CA PRO A 62 -1.13 -3.97 4.87
C PRO A 62 -0.56 -2.99 3.82
N PRO A 63 0.55 -3.30 3.11
CA PRO A 63 1.07 -2.42 2.07
C PRO A 63 0.13 -2.29 0.87
N THR A 64 -0.60 -3.35 0.47
CA THR A 64 -1.62 -3.23 -0.60
C THR A 64 -2.71 -2.22 -0.26
N GLY A 65 -3.14 -2.16 1.00
CA GLY A 65 -4.08 -1.13 1.47
C GLY A 65 -3.51 0.28 1.32
N ASN A 66 -2.25 0.48 1.71
CA ASN A 66 -1.57 1.76 1.57
C ASN A 66 -1.43 2.19 0.10
N GLU A 67 -1.07 1.28 -0.80
CA GLU A 67 -1.02 1.56 -2.24
C GLU A 67 -2.37 1.90 -2.83
N THR A 68 -3.44 1.25 -2.37
CA THR A 68 -4.80 1.60 -2.83
C THR A 68 -5.12 3.06 -2.51
N ILE A 69 -4.71 3.56 -1.34
CA ILE A 69 -4.87 4.97 -0.96
C ILE A 69 -3.97 5.88 -1.80
N ALA A 70 -2.74 5.45 -2.10
CA ALA A 70 -1.83 6.18 -2.97
C ALA A 70 -2.40 6.32 -4.38
N MET A 71 -2.86 5.20 -4.97
CA MET A 71 -3.47 5.15 -6.29
C MET A 71 -4.65 6.10 -6.45
N VAL A 72 -5.51 6.24 -5.44
CA VAL A 72 -6.64 7.18 -5.48
C VAL A 72 -6.17 8.63 -5.64
N LYS A 73 -5.00 8.99 -5.10
CA LYS A 73 -4.41 10.30 -5.34
C LYS A 73 -3.72 10.34 -6.70
N ASP A 74 -3.02 9.28 -7.09
CA ASP A 74 -2.31 9.22 -8.37
C ASP A 74 -3.26 9.30 -9.57
N THR A 75 -4.53 8.89 -9.42
CA THR A 75 -5.54 9.12 -10.48
C THR A 75 -5.73 10.60 -10.80
N SER A 76 -5.45 11.51 -9.87
CA SER A 76 -5.54 12.97 -10.13
C SER A 76 -4.47 13.44 -11.12
N LEU A 77 -3.34 12.72 -11.25
CA LEU A 77 -2.29 13.03 -12.24
C LEU A 77 -2.76 12.78 -13.68
N LEU A 78 -3.85 12.03 -13.85
CA LEU A 78 -4.45 11.76 -15.16
C LEU A 78 -5.27 12.92 -15.72
N ILE A 79 -5.19 14.12 -15.15
CA ILE A 79 -5.89 15.32 -15.64
C ILE A 79 -5.63 15.64 -17.12
N ALA A 80 -4.47 15.24 -17.66
CA ALA A 80 -4.15 15.42 -19.07
C ALA A 80 -5.02 14.55 -20.01
N LEU A 81 -5.66 13.51 -19.48
CA LEU A 81 -6.62 12.69 -20.22
C LEU A 81 -8.03 13.29 -20.04
N PRO A 82 -8.87 13.30 -21.10
CA PRO A 82 -10.23 13.82 -21.02
C PRO A 82 -11.15 12.83 -20.29
N LEU A 83 -10.96 12.71 -18.98
CA LEU A 83 -11.69 11.83 -18.08
C LEU A 83 -12.80 12.64 -17.40
N SER A 84 -13.95 12.74 -18.06
CA SER A 84 -15.11 13.47 -17.50
C SER A 84 -15.64 12.87 -16.19
N THR A 85 -15.26 11.66 -15.83
CA THR A 85 -15.65 11.03 -14.56
C THR A 85 -14.62 11.27 -13.45
N GLU A 86 -13.48 11.88 -13.76
CA GLU A 86 -12.40 12.10 -12.80
C GLU A 86 -12.66 13.41 -12.02
N LEU A 87 -12.48 13.35 -10.70
CA LEU A 87 -12.88 14.40 -9.76
C LEU A 87 -12.04 15.68 -9.94
N PHE A 88 -10.72 15.53 -10.05
CA PHE A 88 -9.81 16.66 -10.23
C PHE A 88 -10.02 17.34 -11.58
N PHE A 89 -10.27 16.56 -12.63
CA PHE A 89 -10.63 17.04 -13.97
C PHE A 89 -11.91 17.88 -13.93
N GLN A 90 -12.96 17.38 -13.27
CA GLN A 90 -14.24 18.09 -13.16
C GLN A 90 -14.13 19.41 -12.40
N LEU A 91 -13.46 19.40 -11.24
CA LEU A 91 -13.29 20.62 -10.45
C LEU A 91 -12.40 21.64 -11.18
N SER A 92 -11.34 21.19 -11.86
CA SER A 92 -10.49 22.05 -12.70
C SER A 92 -11.26 22.66 -13.87
N ALA A 93 -12.18 21.91 -14.49
CA ALA A 93 -13.05 22.41 -15.56
C ALA A 93 -14.03 23.49 -15.04
N ILE A 94 -14.64 23.28 -13.86
CA ILE A 94 -15.49 24.28 -13.22
C ILE A 94 -14.70 25.54 -12.85
N GLY A 95 -13.52 25.37 -12.25
CA GLY A 95 -12.63 26.47 -11.87
C GLY A 95 -12.22 27.31 -13.08
N SER A 96 -11.89 26.66 -14.20
CA SER A 96 -11.54 27.33 -15.46
C SER A 96 -12.73 28.11 -16.05
N ARG A 97 -13.94 27.52 -16.05
CA ARG A 97 -15.16 28.18 -16.58
C ARG A 97 -15.62 29.36 -15.74
N THR A 98 -15.38 29.30 -14.43
CA THR A 98 -15.80 30.35 -13.48
C THR A 98 -14.69 31.35 -13.16
N TYR A 99 -13.51 31.19 -13.76
CA TYR A 99 -12.28 31.94 -13.44
C TYR A 99 -11.88 31.86 -11.95
N LYS A 100 -12.31 30.80 -11.26
CA LYS A 100 -12.02 30.52 -9.84
C LYS A 100 -11.16 29.27 -9.70
N VAL A 101 -10.01 29.26 -10.38
CA VAL A 101 -9.08 28.11 -10.40
C VAL A 101 -8.58 27.77 -9.00
N PHE A 102 -8.17 28.77 -8.21
CA PHE A 102 -7.65 28.54 -6.86
C PHE A 102 -8.71 27.94 -5.92
N PRO A 103 -9.93 28.51 -5.77
CA PRO A 103 -10.99 27.88 -4.99
C PRO A 103 -11.35 26.46 -5.45
N ALA A 104 -11.36 26.20 -6.76
CA ALA A 104 -11.64 24.87 -7.30
C ALA A 104 -10.57 23.83 -6.94
N ALA A 105 -9.29 24.22 -6.97
CA ALA A 105 -8.19 23.35 -6.56
C ALA A 105 -8.26 23.00 -5.06
N VAL A 106 -8.59 23.99 -4.20
CA VAL A 106 -8.80 23.76 -2.76
C VAL A 106 -9.97 22.79 -2.53
N ALA A 107 -11.09 22.98 -3.24
CA ALA A 107 -12.21 22.06 -3.16
C ALA A 107 -11.82 20.63 -3.57
N ALA A 108 -11.00 20.48 -4.61
CA ALA A 108 -10.50 19.16 -5.04
C ALA A 108 -9.64 18.51 -3.96
N SER A 109 -8.68 19.25 -3.40
CA SER A 109 -7.85 18.75 -2.30
C SER A 109 -8.68 18.32 -1.09
N LEU A 110 -9.72 19.07 -0.72
CA LEU A 110 -10.63 18.70 0.37
C LEU A 110 -11.38 17.40 0.07
N TRP A 111 -11.85 17.20 -1.16
CA TRP A 111 -12.50 15.95 -1.54
C TRP A 111 -11.55 14.76 -1.52
N TYR A 112 -10.32 14.89 -2.02
CA TYR A 112 -9.31 13.84 -1.88
C TYR A 112 -9.01 13.54 -0.41
N LEU A 113 -8.91 14.56 0.45
CA LEU A 113 -8.72 14.36 1.88
C LEU A 113 -9.87 13.59 2.52
N VAL A 114 -11.12 13.88 2.16
CA VAL A 114 -12.30 13.16 2.65
C VAL A 114 -12.23 11.69 2.21
N ILE A 115 -11.98 11.44 0.93
CA ILE A 115 -11.89 10.08 0.38
C ILE A 115 -10.75 9.30 1.04
N THR A 116 -9.54 9.88 1.10
CA THR A 116 -8.38 9.27 1.75
C THR A 116 -8.63 9.02 3.23
N SER A 117 -9.33 9.90 3.94
CA SER A 117 -9.68 9.69 5.35
C SER A 117 -10.63 8.51 5.54
N ILE A 118 -11.64 8.36 4.68
CA ILE A 118 -12.55 7.20 4.70
C ILE A 118 -11.77 5.91 4.43
N LEU A 119 -10.87 5.91 3.44
CA LEU A 119 -10.05 4.75 3.13
C LEU A 119 -9.06 4.40 4.27
N MET A 120 -8.50 5.40 4.95
CA MET A 120 -7.65 5.16 6.14
C MET A 120 -8.42 4.48 7.26
N VAL A 121 -9.70 4.77 7.45
CA VAL A 121 -10.55 4.02 8.40
C VAL A 121 -10.69 2.55 7.97
N GLY A 122 -10.92 2.30 6.68
CA GLY A 122 -10.92 0.93 6.13
C GLY A 122 -9.58 0.21 6.34
N GLN A 123 -8.47 0.89 6.03
CA GLN A 123 -7.12 0.38 6.24
C GLN A 123 -6.85 0.08 7.71
N TYR A 124 -7.33 0.90 8.65
CA TYR A 124 -7.18 0.65 10.07
C TYR A 124 -7.80 -0.70 10.50
N TYR A 125 -8.99 -1.03 9.99
CA TYR A 125 -9.61 -2.33 10.27
C TYR A 125 -8.85 -3.49 9.60
N LEU A 126 -8.36 -3.28 8.38
CA LEU A 126 -7.53 -4.23 7.65
C LEU A 126 -6.23 -4.53 8.42
N GLU A 127 -5.51 -3.49 8.85
CA GLU A 127 -4.31 -3.60 9.67
C GLU A 127 -4.61 -4.23 11.03
N ARG A 128 -5.77 -3.95 11.64
CA ARG A 128 -6.13 -4.61 12.90
C ARG A 128 -6.34 -6.12 12.74
N HIS A 129 -6.83 -6.56 11.57
CA HIS A 129 -7.02 -7.98 11.27
C HIS A 129 -5.70 -8.67 10.89
N PHE A 130 -4.85 -8.04 10.06
CA PHE A 130 -3.65 -8.65 9.49
C PHE A 130 -2.32 -8.23 10.16
N GLY A 131 -2.27 -7.09 10.83
CA GLY A 131 -1.05 -6.39 11.30
C GLY A 131 -0.43 -6.91 12.60
N ARG A 132 -0.94 -7.98 13.21
CA ARG A 132 -0.23 -8.67 14.29
C ARG A 132 0.88 -9.56 13.72
N GLY A 133 2.07 -9.00 13.48
CA GLY A 133 3.23 -9.84 13.15
C GLY A 133 4.59 -9.17 12.91
N PHE A 134 4.67 -8.07 12.16
CA PHE A 134 5.96 -7.64 11.60
C PHE A 134 6.16 -6.12 11.57
N GLY A 135 5.93 -5.45 12.69
CA GLY A 135 6.66 -4.22 12.94
C GLY A 135 8.14 -4.58 13.00
N GLN A 136 8.96 -4.05 12.07
CA GLN A 136 10.41 -4.09 12.16
C GLN A 136 10.80 -3.88 13.63
N LYS A 137 11.35 -4.91 14.28
CA LYS A 137 12.06 -4.70 15.54
C LYS A 137 13.23 -3.78 15.20
N LYS A 138 13.05 -2.47 15.32
CA LYS A 138 14.16 -1.51 15.35
C LYS A 138 15.17 -2.11 16.32
N PRO A 139 16.40 -2.43 15.89
CA PRO A 139 17.38 -3.00 16.79
C PRO A 139 17.60 -1.96 17.90
N LYS A 140 17.14 -2.30 19.11
CA LYS A 140 17.32 -1.47 20.30
C LYS A 140 18.79 -1.56 20.66
N ASN A 141 19.62 -0.77 19.97
CA ASN A 141 21.06 -0.81 20.12
C ASN A 141 21.42 -0.17 21.47
N LYS A 142 21.30 -0.96 22.55
CA LYS A 142 21.65 -0.61 23.93
C LYS A 142 23.18 -0.52 24.16
N ARG A 143 23.98 -0.27 23.12
CA ARG A 143 25.44 -0.23 23.24
C ARG A 143 26.02 1.12 23.67
N PHE A 144 25.22 2.19 23.72
CA PHE A 144 25.68 3.51 24.20
C PHE A 144 25.30 3.84 25.65
N ALA A 145 24.58 2.97 26.36
CA ALA A 145 24.19 3.22 27.76
C ALA A 145 25.23 2.76 28.81
N ARG A 146 26.39 2.25 28.39
CA ARG A 146 27.44 1.74 29.30
C ARG A 146 28.82 2.41 29.13
N ALA A 147 28.92 3.47 28.33
CA ALA A 147 30.18 4.21 28.13
C ALA A 147 30.26 5.54 28.92
N GLY A 148 29.31 5.80 29.81
CA GLY A 148 29.26 7.03 30.62
C GLY A 148 29.75 6.88 32.06
N GLY A 149 30.37 5.76 32.42
CA GLY A 149 30.90 5.52 33.76
C GLY A 149 32.31 4.98 33.69
N MET A 150 33.30 5.86 33.49
CA MET A 150 34.69 5.71 33.94
C MET A 150 35.54 6.88 33.42
N GLY A 151 36.01 7.74 34.33
CA GLY A 151 37.15 8.63 34.09
C GLY A 151 37.00 10.07 34.59
N GLY A 152 37.63 10.38 35.73
CA GLY A 152 38.22 11.70 35.96
C GLY A 152 37.64 12.53 37.11
N ALA A 153 38.11 12.28 38.34
CA ALA A 153 38.69 13.23 39.30
C ALA A 153 39.03 12.47 40.58
#